data_AF-A0A7J8J203-F1
#
_entry.id   AF-A0A7J8J203-F1
#
_cell.length_a   1.000
_cell.length_b   1.000
_cell.length_c   1.000
_cell.angle_alpha   90.00
_cell.angle_beta   90.00
_cell.angle_gamma   90.00
#
_symmetry.space_group_name_H-M   'P 1'
#
loop_
_entity.id
_entity.type
_entity.pdbx_description
1 polymer ?
#
loop_
_entity_poly.entity_id
_entity_poly.type
_entity_poly.pdbx_seq_one_letter_code
_entity_poly.pdbx_strand_id
1 'polypeptide(L)'
;MKGTCVIAWLFSSLGWWRLAQPETDASQCQRAEHPVISYKEIGPWLREFRAKNAVDFSQLTFDPGQKELVVGARNYLFRLQLEDLSLIQGHRKANVGKKQGLCEDGRFAGLAP
;
A
#
# COMPACT_ATOMS: atom_id res chain seq x y z
N MET A 1 -61.81 -17.58 29.45
CA MET A 1 -60.59 -18.17 30.03
C MET A 1 -59.41 -17.85 29.12
N LYS A 2 -58.52 -17.00 29.64
CA LYS A 2 -57.13 -16.71 29.31
C LYS A 2 -56.57 -17.44 28.07
N GLY A 3 -56.41 -16.71 26.98
CA GLY A 3 -55.79 -17.18 25.74
C GLY A 3 -54.86 -16.11 25.17
N THR A 4 -53.84 -15.72 25.92
CA THR A 4 -52.79 -14.79 25.48
C THR A 4 -51.56 -15.00 26.34
N CYS A 5 -50.67 -15.93 25.96
CA CYS A 5 -49.33 -16.01 26.55
C CYS A 5 -48.35 -16.89 25.73
N VAL A 6 -48.31 -16.76 24.40
CA VAL A 6 -47.36 -17.55 23.59
C VAL A 6 -46.45 -16.69 22.70
N ILE A 7 -46.69 -15.39 22.54
CA ILE A 7 -45.91 -14.53 21.62
C ILE A 7 -44.80 -13.73 22.34
N ALA A 8 -44.58 -13.95 23.65
CA ALA A 8 -43.57 -13.22 24.41
C ALA A 8 -42.14 -13.82 24.34
N TRP A 9 -41.95 -14.98 23.70
CA TRP A 9 -40.68 -15.72 23.72
C TRP A 9 -39.95 -15.78 22.36
N LEU A 10 -40.24 -14.91 21.41
CA LEU A 10 -39.55 -14.88 20.11
C LEU A 10 -38.60 -13.70 19.89
N PHE A 11 -38.41 -12.79 20.86
CA PHE A 11 -37.54 -11.63 20.68
C PHE A 11 -36.38 -11.48 21.68
N SER A 12 -36.19 -12.43 22.59
CA SER A 12 -35.10 -12.34 23.58
C SER A 12 -33.72 -12.82 23.08
N SER A 13 -33.60 -13.38 21.86
CA SER A 13 -32.33 -13.90 21.35
C SER A 13 -31.69 -13.10 20.20
N LEU A 14 -32.40 -12.13 19.59
CA LEU A 14 -31.81 -11.24 18.57
C LEU A 14 -31.17 -9.98 19.15
N GLY A 15 -31.28 -9.75 20.46
CA GLY A 15 -30.74 -8.58 21.14
C GLY A 15 -29.25 -8.66 21.50
N TRP A 16 -28.60 -9.81 21.33
CA TRP A 16 -27.19 -10.00 21.75
C TRP A 16 -26.20 -10.19 20.60
N TRP A 17 -26.47 -9.59 19.44
CA TRP A 17 -25.48 -9.43 18.36
C TRP A 17 -25.21 -7.96 18.03
N ARG A 18 -25.31 -7.08 19.03
CA ARG A 18 -24.97 -5.66 18.90
C ARG A 18 -23.77 -5.37 19.79
N LEU A 19 -22.64 -5.16 19.11
CA LEU A 19 -21.49 -4.35 19.54
C LEU A 19 -20.55 -5.02 20.55
N ALA A 20 -19.93 -6.13 20.15
CA ALA A 20 -18.48 -6.23 20.34
C ALA A 20 -17.82 -5.24 19.35
N GLN A 21 -18.06 -3.95 19.56
CA GLN A 21 -17.24 -2.92 18.96
C GLN A 21 -15.87 -3.06 19.65
N PRO A 22 -14.75 -3.13 18.92
CA PRO A 22 -13.46 -2.88 19.55
C PRO A 22 -13.56 -1.45 20.09
N GLU A 23 -13.73 -1.35 21.41
CA GLU A 23 -13.62 -0.10 22.16
C GLU A 23 -12.22 0.42 21.84
N THR A 24 -12.12 1.22 20.78
CA THR A 24 -10.89 1.89 20.41
C THR A 24 -10.84 3.01 21.42
N ASP A 25 -10.19 2.71 22.54
CA ASP A 25 -10.06 3.60 23.69
C ASP A 25 -9.71 5.00 23.19
N ALA A 26 -10.67 5.91 23.25
CA ALA A 26 -10.53 7.26 22.70
C ALA A 26 -9.34 8.02 23.34
N SER A 27 -8.84 7.54 24.48
CA SER A 27 -7.63 8.05 25.11
C SER A 27 -6.34 7.74 24.33
N GLN A 28 -6.31 6.67 23.51
CA GLN A 28 -5.14 6.36 22.65
C GLN A 28 -4.97 7.37 21.51
N CYS A 29 -6.06 7.93 20.97
CA CYS A 29 -6.00 8.92 19.88
C CYS A 29 -5.37 10.26 20.29
N GLN A 30 -5.28 10.57 21.60
CA GLN A 30 -4.65 11.80 22.11
C GLN A 30 -3.16 11.66 22.39
N ARG A 31 -2.58 10.46 22.24
CA ARG A 31 -1.17 10.23 22.48
C ARG A 31 -0.37 10.73 21.27
N ALA A 32 0.54 11.68 21.48
CA ALA A 32 1.47 12.16 20.45
C ALA A 32 2.60 11.16 20.13
N GLU A 33 2.31 9.86 20.23
CA GLU A 33 3.25 8.78 19.95
C GLU A 33 2.85 8.15 18.60
N HIS A 34 3.80 8.04 17.68
CA HIS A 34 3.54 7.35 16.42
C HIS A 34 3.38 5.85 16.70
N PRO A 35 2.28 5.22 16.24
CA PRO A 35 2.09 3.80 16.44
C PRO A 35 3.22 3.02 15.74
N VAL A 36 3.91 2.16 16.49
CA VAL A 36 4.91 1.25 15.97
C VAL A 36 4.22 -0.06 15.64
N ILE A 37 4.02 -0.31 14.35
CA ILE A 37 3.42 -1.53 13.82
C ILE A 37 4.48 -2.35 13.09
N SER A 38 4.43 -3.67 13.27
CA SER A 38 5.34 -4.59 12.57
C SER A 38 4.89 -4.81 11.12
N TYR A 39 5.85 -5.11 10.25
CA TYR A 39 5.55 -5.45 8.85
C TYR A 39 4.55 -6.62 8.73
N LYS A 40 4.64 -7.61 9.63
CA LYS A 40 3.77 -8.79 9.63
C LYS A 40 2.30 -8.43 9.86
N GLU A 41 2.04 -7.40 10.67
CA GLU A 41 0.69 -6.95 10.99
C GLU A 41 0.03 -6.24 9.80
N ILE A 42 0.80 -5.47 9.02
CA ILE A 42 0.27 -4.79 7.83
C ILE A 42 0.26 -5.66 6.58
N GLY A 43 1.00 -6.77 6.57
CA GLY A 43 1.13 -7.68 5.42
C GLY A 43 -0.17 -8.03 4.70
N PRO A 44 -1.27 -8.39 5.39
CA PRO A 44 -2.55 -8.70 4.75
C PRO A 44 -3.16 -7.55 3.91
N TRP A 45 -2.78 -6.31 4.18
CA TRP A 45 -3.26 -5.12 3.48
C TRP A 45 -2.28 -4.61 2.42
N LEU A 46 -1.05 -5.13 2.38
CA LEU A 46 -0.04 -4.72 1.43
C LEU A 46 -0.22 -5.44 0.09
N ARG A 47 -0.22 -4.65 -0.98
CA ARG A 47 -0.04 -5.14 -2.35
C ARG A 47 1.41 -4.93 -2.75
N GLU A 48 1.96 -5.87 -3.50
CA GLU A 48 3.38 -5.86 -3.83
C GLU A 48 3.59 -6.08 -5.32
N PHE A 49 4.34 -5.17 -5.94
CA PHE A 49 4.79 -5.29 -7.31
C PHE A 49 6.32 -5.47 -7.33
N ARG A 50 6.79 -6.44 -8.12
CA ARG A 50 8.22 -6.63 -8.41
C ARG A 50 8.42 -6.86 -9.90
N ALA A 51 9.54 -6.38 -10.41
CA ALA A 51 9.98 -6.66 -11.77
C ALA A 51 11.46 -7.08 -11.77
N LYS A 52 11.81 -8.03 -12.64
CA LYS A 52 13.18 -8.56 -12.74
C LYS A 52 14.16 -7.45 -13.11
N ASN A 53 15.25 -7.33 -12.34
CA ASN A 53 16.31 -6.32 -12.50
C ASN A 53 15.87 -4.86 -12.30
N ALA A 54 14.61 -4.61 -11.93
CA ALA A 54 14.16 -3.27 -11.57
C ALA A 54 14.50 -3.00 -10.10
N VAL A 55 15.14 -1.87 -9.85
CA VAL A 55 15.55 -1.38 -8.53
C VAL A 55 15.27 0.11 -8.44
N ASP A 56 15.38 0.69 -7.25
CA ASP A 56 15.24 2.13 -7.00
C ASP A 56 13.89 2.72 -7.46
N PHE A 57 12.79 2.06 -7.08
CA PHE A 57 11.43 2.57 -7.26
C PHE A 57 11.27 3.85 -6.44
N SER A 58 11.35 5.00 -7.09
CA SER A 58 11.52 6.30 -6.43
C SER A 58 10.59 7.38 -6.96
N GLN A 59 10.03 7.19 -8.15
CA GLN A 59 9.06 8.13 -8.74
C GLN A 59 7.69 7.46 -8.75
N LEU A 60 6.70 8.13 -8.19
CA LEU A 60 5.33 7.66 -8.11
C LEU A 60 4.40 8.77 -8.60
N THR A 61 3.58 8.46 -9.60
CA THR A 61 2.52 9.34 -10.09
C THR A 61 1.21 8.59 -10.04
N PHE A 62 0.25 9.15 -9.30
CA PHE A 62 -1.06 8.57 -9.09
C PHE A 62 -2.07 9.22 -10.04
N ASP A 63 -2.76 8.42 -10.86
CA ASP A 63 -3.83 8.88 -11.73
C ASP A 63 -5.16 8.24 -11.30
N PRO A 64 -5.98 8.93 -10.50
CA PRO A 64 -7.26 8.41 -10.06
C PRO A 64 -8.30 8.33 -11.18
N GLY A 65 -8.18 9.15 -12.23
CA GLY A 65 -9.11 9.15 -13.34
C GLY A 65 -9.01 7.86 -14.16
N GLN A 66 -7.79 7.36 -14.32
CA GLN A 66 -7.51 6.09 -15.01
C GLN A 66 -7.42 4.90 -14.07
N LYS A 67 -7.41 5.12 -12.74
CA LYS A 67 -7.15 4.09 -11.72
C LYS A 67 -5.80 3.42 -11.93
N GLU A 68 -4.78 4.24 -12.21
CA GLU A 68 -3.44 3.76 -12.50
C GLU A 68 -2.41 4.38 -11.56
N LEU A 69 -1.36 3.61 -11.28
CA LEU A 69 -0.15 4.07 -10.64
C LEU A 69 1.01 3.95 -11.62
N VAL A 70 1.60 5.10 -11.97
CA VAL A 70 2.82 5.13 -12.79
C VAL A 70 4.04 5.16 -11.86
N VAL A 71 4.93 4.18 -12.03
CA VAL A 71 6.10 3.98 -11.17
C VAL A 71 7.38 4.08 -12.00
N GLY A 72 8.24 5.02 -11.64
CA GLY A 72 9.60 5.14 -12.16
C GLY A 72 10.59 4.41 -11.27
N ALA A 73 11.44 3.60 -11.92
CA ALA A 73 12.53 2.86 -11.31
C ALA A 73 13.80 3.06 -12.14
N ARG A 74 14.95 2.60 -11.65
CA ARG A 74 16.23 2.75 -12.36
C ARG A 74 16.18 2.06 -13.72
N ASN A 75 16.15 2.84 -14.79
CA ASN A 75 16.02 2.39 -16.19
C ASN A 75 14.66 1.75 -16.54
N TYR A 76 13.62 1.94 -15.72
CA TYR A 76 12.30 1.38 -15.96
C TYR A 76 11.18 2.39 -15.70
N LEU A 77 10.09 2.23 -16.43
CA LEU A 77 8.81 2.89 -16.20
C LEU A 77 7.70 1.85 -16.25
N PHE A 78 6.88 1.79 -15.21
CA PHE A 78 5.77 0.85 -15.10
C PHE A 78 4.45 1.61 -14.96
N ARG A 79 3.39 1.09 -15.57
CA ARG A 79 2.00 1.44 -15.30
C ARG A 79 1.36 0.25 -14.62
N LEU A 80 0.79 0.47 -13.45
CA LEU A 80 0.17 -0.55 -12.63
C LEU A 80 -1.30 -0.19 -12.42
N GLN A 81 -2.18 -1.18 -12.26
CA GLN A 81 -3.51 -0.94 -11.74
C GLN A 81 -3.41 -0.47 -10.29
N LEU A 82 -4.24 0.49 -9.92
CA LEU A 82 -4.13 1.12 -8.61
C LEU A 82 -4.61 0.20 -7.48
N GLU A 83 -5.60 -0.65 -7.75
CA GLU A 83 -6.26 -1.49 -6.75
C GLU A 83 -5.40 -2.66 -6.26
N ASP A 84 -4.64 -3.29 -7.15
CA ASP A 84 -3.90 -4.53 -6.88
C ASP A 84 -2.42 -4.48 -7.29
N LEU A 85 -1.96 -3.37 -7.86
CA LEU A 85 -0.61 -3.18 -8.40
C LEU A 85 -0.24 -4.15 -9.53
N SER A 86 -1.24 -4.75 -10.19
CA SER A 86 -1.00 -5.60 -11.36
C SER A 86 -0.44 -4.77 -12.52
N LEU A 87 0.44 -5.39 -13.31
CA LEU A 87 1.13 -4.70 -14.40
C LEU A 87 0.19 -4.44 -15.57
N ILE A 88 0.00 -3.16 -15.91
CA ILE A 88 -0.64 -2.75 -17.17
C ILE A 88 0.42 -2.71 -18.28
N GLN A 89 1.56 -2.05 -18.00
CA GLN A 89 2.60 -1.82 -19.01
C GLN A 89 3.97 -1.60 -18.36
N GLY A 90 5.04 -2.07 -19.00
CA GLY A 90 6.42 -1.87 -18.55
C GLY A 90 7.35 -1.50 -19.69
N HIS A 91 8.14 -0.45 -19.50
CA HIS A 91 9.15 0.00 -20.45
C HIS A 91 10.53 0.04 -19.81
N ARG A 92 11.51 -0.58 -20.47
CA ARG A 92 12.92 -0.36 -20.17
C ARG A 92 13.40 0.88 -20.91
N LYS A 93 13.94 1.85 -20.19
CA LYS A 93 14.66 2.97 -20.80
C LYS A 93 16.10 2.53 -21.04
N ALA A 94 16.51 2.49 -22.30
CA ALA A 94 17.92 2.27 -22.64
C ALA A 94 18.75 3.43 -22.09
N ASN A 95 19.94 3.13 -21.56
CA ASN A 95 20.91 4.16 -21.23
C ASN A 95 21.47 4.72 -22.54
N VAL A 96 20.92 5.83 -23.01
CA VAL A 96 21.50 6.58 -24.14
C VAL A 96 22.80 7.19 -23.64
N GLY A 97 23.94 6.56 -24.00
CA GLY A 97 25.28 7.16 -24.04
C GLY A 97 25.71 8.06 -22.89
N LYS A 98 25.25 7.84 -21.64
CA LYS A 98 25.75 8.61 -20.50
C LYS A 98 27.18 8.16 -20.21
N LYS A 99 28.16 9.06 -20.36
CA LYS A 99 29.50 8.90 -19.77
C LYS A 99 29.30 8.56 -18.30
N GLN A 100 29.47 7.28 -17.96
CA GLN A 100 29.47 6.86 -16.56
C GLN A 100 30.78 7.35 -15.98
N GLY A 101 30.76 8.55 -15.40
CA GLY A 101 31.79 8.93 -14.45
C GLY A 101 31.65 7.97 -13.26
N LEU A 102 32.67 7.17 -13.01
CA LEU A 102 32.75 6.37 -11.80
C LEU A 102 32.98 7.38 -10.65
N CYS A 103 32.02 7.53 -9.74
CA CYS A 103 32.29 8.17 -8.46
C CYS A 103 32.90 7.12 -7.56
N GLU A 104 34.22 7.03 -7.53
CA GLU A 104 34.93 6.33 -6.47
C GLU A 104 35.36 7.35 -5.41
N ASP A 105 35.01 7.09 -4.15
CA ASP A 105 35.39 7.90 -2.98
C ASP A 105 35.21 9.42 -3.15
N GLY A 106 34.06 9.83 -3.70
CA GLY A 106 33.70 11.24 -3.86
C GLY A 106 34.53 11.99 -4.91
N ARG A 107 35.38 11.30 -5.68
CA ARG A 107 36.13 11.88 -6.80
C ARG A 107 35.45 11.53 -8.11
N PHE A 108 35.04 12.55 -8.87
CA PHE A 108 34.55 12.37 -10.23
C PHE A 108 35.73 11.98 -11.15
N ALA A 109 35.86 10.71 -11.51
CA ALA A 109 36.76 10.28 -12.57
C ALA A 109 36.09 10.51 -13.93
N GLY A 110 36.19 11.75 -14.43
CA GLY A 110 35.77 12.10 -15.78
C GLY A 110 36.95 12.04 -16.75
N LEU A 111 36.94 11.07 -17.68
CA LEU A 111 37.79 11.13 -18.87
C LEU A 111 37.35 12.35 -19.71
N ALA A 112 38.21 13.38 -19.68
CA ALA A 112 38.25 14.45 -20.65
C ALA A 112 38.54 13.88 -22.07
N PRO A 113 38.22 14.62 -23.14
CA PRO A 113 37.89 14.08 -24.47
C PRO A 113 38.99 13.21 -25.10
#